data_AF-A0A9P4WAQ4-F1
#
_entry.id   AF-A0A9P4WAQ4-F1
#
_cell.length_a   1.000
_cell.length_b   1.000
_cell.length_c   1.000
_cell.angle_alpha   90.00
_cell.angle_beta   90.00
_cell.angle_gamma   90.00
#
_symmetry.space_group_name_H-M   'P 1'
#
loop_
_entity.id
_entity.type
_entity.pdbx_description
1 polymer ?
#
loop_
_entity_poly.entity_id
_entity_poly.type
_entity_poly.pdbx_seq_one_letter_code
_entity_poly.pdbx_strand_id
1 'polypeptide(L)'
;MGPIQTMLQIPGGLPKNPRADGLGYNPRCLRRDMSQQAANATTDYEVVSLIQNYTDVASFQREYQGAFAEGRMGVHTGGHYTMGGDAGSDFYNSPADPAFFPHHGMVDRVWWIWQNQDLKNRQWAVGGSAGGIGDTNAKNATLEDTLTMGEYVGVSNITIKAALSTMGGPFCYTYA
;
A
#
# COMPACT_ATOMS: atom_id res chain seq x y z
N MET A 1 -7.07 -17.14 4.99
CA MET A 1 -6.77 -16.51 3.70
C MET A 1 -5.32 -16.81 3.31
N GLY A 2 -5.03 -16.77 2.01
CA GLY A 2 -3.68 -16.95 1.46
C GLY A 2 -3.10 -18.36 1.59
N PRO A 3 -1.85 -18.58 1.14
CA PRO A 3 -1.08 -17.61 0.34
C PRO A 3 -1.67 -17.49 -1.07
N ILE A 4 -1.50 -16.32 -1.70
CA ILE A 4 -1.90 -16.03 -3.08
C ILE A 4 -0.65 -15.76 -3.91
N GLN A 5 0.18 -14.80 -3.51
CA GLN A 5 1.39 -14.40 -4.23
C GLN A 5 2.57 -14.19 -3.27
N THR A 6 2.86 -15.18 -2.42
CA THR A 6 4.04 -15.12 -1.53
C THR A 6 5.34 -15.35 -2.31
N MET A 7 6.42 -14.71 -1.86
CA MET A 7 7.78 -14.92 -2.34
C MET A 7 8.60 -15.85 -1.43
N LEU A 8 8.04 -16.28 -0.29
CA LEU A 8 8.73 -17.15 0.67
C LEU A 8 9.05 -18.53 0.05
N GLN A 9 10.35 -18.84 -0.01
CA GLN A 9 10.84 -20.15 -0.44
C GLN A 9 11.34 -20.94 0.76
N ILE A 10 10.67 -22.06 1.05
CA ILE A 10 11.06 -22.99 2.12
C ILE A 10 10.97 -24.43 1.60
N PRO A 11 11.73 -25.38 2.16
CA PRO A 11 11.57 -26.80 1.86
C PRO A 11 10.11 -27.24 2.05
N GLY A 12 9.52 -27.83 1.01
CA GLY A 12 8.11 -28.28 1.02
C GLY A 12 7.06 -27.18 0.75
N GLY A 13 7.47 -25.91 0.67
CA GLY A 13 6.59 -24.78 0.36
C GLY A 13 5.56 -24.44 1.45
N LEU A 14 4.77 -23.39 1.21
CA LEU A 14 3.59 -23.10 2.03
C LEU A 14 2.41 -24.00 1.64
N PRO A 15 1.55 -24.39 2.60
CA PRO A 15 0.26 -25.00 2.28
C PRO A 15 -0.52 -24.11 1.31
N LYS A 16 -0.85 -24.65 0.13
CA LYS A 16 -1.64 -23.93 -0.88
C LYS A 16 -3.04 -23.62 -0.34
N ASN A 17 -3.59 -22.47 -0.72
CA ASN A 17 -4.98 -22.17 -0.38
C ASN A 17 -5.91 -23.20 -1.07
N PRO A 18 -6.91 -23.76 -0.36
CA PRO A 18 -7.83 -24.73 -0.97
C PRO A 18 -8.78 -24.11 -1.99
N ARG A 19 -8.89 -22.77 -2.05
CA ARG A 19 -9.66 -22.04 -3.06
C ARG A 19 -8.73 -21.18 -3.91
N ALA A 20 -8.99 -21.14 -5.22
CA ALA A 20 -8.21 -20.35 -6.17
C ALA A 20 -8.31 -18.83 -5.94
N ASP A 21 -9.39 -18.37 -5.31
CA ASP A 21 -9.59 -16.97 -4.92
C ASP A 21 -8.80 -16.56 -3.65
N GLY A 22 -8.10 -17.50 -3.01
CA GLY A 22 -7.32 -17.24 -1.80
C GLY A 22 -8.14 -17.07 -0.51
N LEU A 23 -9.47 -17.18 -0.59
CA LEU A 23 -10.39 -16.97 0.54
C LEU A 23 -10.66 -18.25 1.35
N GLY A 24 -10.05 -19.37 0.98
CA GLY A 24 -10.18 -20.64 1.70
C GLY A 24 -9.64 -20.61 3.12
N TYR A 25 -10.25 -21.41 3.98
CA TYR A 25 -9.75 -21.70 5.32
C TYR A 25 -8.44 -22.50 5.21
N ASN A 26 -7.32 -21.85 5.54
CA ASN A 26 -5.97 -22.39 5.38
C ASN A 26 -5.10 -22.01 6.61
N PRO A 27 -5.37 -22.61 7.78
CA PRO A 27 -4.69 -22.26 9.01
C PRO A 27 -3.21 -22.68 8.95
N ARG A 28 -2.33 -21.74 9.29
CA ARG A 28 -0.87 -21.92 9.34
C ARG A 28 -0.25 -20.82 10.18
N CYS A 29 0.99 -21.01 10.63
CA CYS A 29 1.71 -19.97 11.36
C CYS A 29 2.08 -18.81 10.43
N LEU A 30 2.00 -17.58 10.95
CA LEU A 30 2.68 -16.44 10.34
C LEU A 30 4.19 -16.74 10.27
N ARG A 31 4.80 -16.45 9.12
CA ARG A 31 6.23 -16.60 8.89
C ARG A 31 6.79 -15.29 8.38
N ARG A 32 7.96 -14.91 8.87
CA ARG A 32 8.71 -13.73 8.47
C ARG A 32 10.11 -14.13 8.08
N ASP A 33 10.71 -13.35 7.19
CA ASP A 33 12.09 -13.50 6.74
C ASP A 33 12.65 -12.10 6.54
N MET A 34 13.24 -11.56 7.60
CA MET A 34 13.56 -10.14 7.68
C MET A 34 14.66 -9.78 6.68
N SER A 35 14.37 -8.86 5.76
CA SER A 35 15.28 -8.51 4.67
C SER A 35 15.96 -7.16 4.88
N GLN A 36 17.26 -7.18 5.14
CA GLN A 36 18.07 -5.96 5.20
C GLN A 36 18.13 -5.26 3.83
N GLN A 37 18.12 -6.02 2.74
CA GLN A 37 18.10 -5.47 1.38
C GLN A 37 16.83 -4.64 1.14
N ALA A 38 15.67 -5.14 1.55
CA ALA A 38 14.42 -4.40 1.43
C ALA A 38 14.39 -3.17 2.36
N ALA A 39 14.93 -3.31 3.58
CA ALA A 39 15.02 -2.21 4.54
C ALA A 39 15.87 -1.02 4.04
N ASN A 40 16.84 -1.27 3.15
CA ASN A 40 17.61 -0.18 2.53
C ASN A 40 16.74 0.73 1.64
N ALA A 41 15.58 0.26 1.15
CA ALA A 41 14.63 1.07 0.39
C ALA A 41 13.73 1.94 1.28
N THR A 42 13.84 1.86 2.60
CA THR A 42 13.00 2.59 3.57
C THR A 42 13.80 3.49 4.50
N THR A 43 15.03 3.86 4.12
CA THR A 43 15.86 4.76 4.91
C THR A 43 15.29 6.18 4.93
N ASP A 44 15.71 6.99 5.90
CA ASP A 44 15.33 8.42 5.97
C ASP A 44 15.67 9.15 4.67
N TYR A 45 16.80 8.82 4.04
CA TYR A 45 17.20 9.39 2.75
C TYR A 45 16.17 9.09 1.65
N GLU A 46 15.72 7.83 1.53
CA GLU A 46 14.73 7.43 0.53
C GLU A 46 13.38 8.10 0.77
N VAL A 47 12.93 8.16 2.03
CA VAL A 47 11.67 8.81 2.42
C VAL A 47 11.70 10.31 2.14
N VAL A 48 12.77 11.01 2.55
CA VAL A 48 12.91 12.45 2.32
C VAL A 48 13.05 12.74 0.82
N SER A 49 13.83 11.94 0.09
CA SER A 49 14.00 12.09 -1.36
C SER A 49 12.67 11.91 -2.10
N LEU A 50 11.85 10.93 -1.70
CA LEU A 50 10.50 10.74 -2.24
C LEU A 50 9.62 11.98 -2.03
N ILE A 51 9.60 12.53 -0.82
CA ILE A 51 8.77 13.69 -0.49
C ILE A 51 9.23 14.95 -1.26
N GLN A 52 10.54 15.17 -1.39
CA GLN A 52 11.08 16.40 -1.95
C GLN A 52 11.13 16.44 -3.48
N ASN A 53 11.41 15.30 -4.13
CA ASN A 53 11.76 15.29 -5.55
C ASN A 53 10.58 15.02 -6.51
N TYR A 54 9.43 14.58 -5.99
CA TYR A 54 8.27 14.24 -6.82
C TYR A 54 7.10 15.16 -6.44
N THR A 55 6.77 16.11 -7.31
CA THR A 55 5.85 17.20 -6.97
C THR A 55 4.42 17.00 -7.48
N ASP A 56 4.21 16.04 -8.39
CA ASP A 56 2.91 15.62 -8.89
C ASP A 56 2.53 14.23 -8.34
N VAL A 57 1.23 13.98 -8.19
CA VAL A 57 0.72 12.74 -7.56
C VAL A 57 1.08 11.48 -8.36
N ALA A 58 1.20 11.58 -9.69
CA ALA A 58 1.45 10.42 -10.53
C ALA A 58 2.92 9.96 -10.40
N SER A 59 3.87 10.89 -10.41
CA SER A 59 5.28 10.54 -10.14
C SER A 59 5.48 10.13 -8.69
N PHE A 60 4.90 10.85 -7.72
CA PHE A 60 5.00 10.49 -6.31
C PHE A 60 4.51 9.07 -6.05
N GLN A 61 3.28 8.72 -6.46
CA GLN A 61 2.72 7.40 -6.18
C GLN A 61 3.49 6.26 -6.89
N ARG A 62 4.03 6.50 -8.09
CA ARG A 62 4.84 5.51 -8.82
C ARG A 62 6.08 5.13 -8.01
N GLU A 63 6.77 6.13 -7.52
CA GLU A 63 8.05 5.99 -6.80
C GLU A 63 7.84 5.46 -5.39
N TYR A 64 6.73 5.87 -4.80
CA TYR A 64 6.28 5.44 -3.50
C TYR A 64 5.99 3.93 -3.47
N GLN A 65 5.19 3.46 -4.42
CA GLN A 65 4.81 2.04 -4.55
C GLN A 65 5.98 1.18 -5.02
N GLY A 66 6.78 1.70 -5.95
CA GLY A 66 7.92 1.01 -6.55
C GLY A 66 7.94 1.19 -8.06
N ALA A 67 9.05 1.70 -8.58
CA ALA A 67 9.33 1.82 -9.99
C ALA A 67 10.12 0.57 -10.44
N PHE A 68 9.42 -0.57 -10.48
CA PHE A 68 10.04 -1.89 -10.63
C PHE A 68 10.72 -2.09 -11.99
N ALA A 69 10.22 -1.47 -13.06
CA ALA A 69 10.84 -1.52 -14.38
C ALA A 69 12.25 -0.88 -14.36
N GLU A 70 12.45 0.09 -13.47
CA GLU A 70 13.72 0.76 -13.20
C GLU A 70 14.50 0.13 -12.04
N GLY A 71 14.07 -1.03 -11.54
CA GLY A 71 14.74 -1.75 -10.46
C GLY A 71 14.63 -1.09 -9.08
N ARG A 72 13.68 -0.16 -8.88
CA ARG A 72 13.50 0.56 -7.61
C ARG A 72 12.30 0.02 -6.85
N MET A 73 12.54 -0.37 -5.61
CA MET A 73 11.54 -1.02 -4.77
C MET A 73 10.48 -0.03 -4.24
N GLY A 74 10.87 1.21 -3.92
CA GLY A 74 9.98 2.18 -3.28
C GLY A 74 9.75 1.88 -1.79
N VAL A 75 9.42 2.90 -1.02
CA VAL A 75 9.31 2.79 0.45
C VAL A 75 8.09 1.96 0.89
N HIS A 76 7.02 1.88 0.08
CA HIS A 76 5.85 1.05 0.37
C HIS A 76 6.19 -0.44 0.24
N THR A 77 6.66 -0.87 -0.94
CA THR A 77 7.06 -2.26 -1.14
C THR A 77 8.25 -2.64 -0.24
N GLY A 78 9.21 -1.74 -0.05
CA GLY A 78 10.34 -1.96 0.85
C GLY A 78 9.90 -2.26 2.29
N GLY A 79 8.87 -1.57 2.79
CA GLY A 79 8.32 -1.82 4.12
C GLY A 79 7.68 -3.20 4.26
N HIS A 80 6.88 -3.63 3.27
CA HIS A 80 6.32 -5.00 3.25
C HIS A 80 7.42 -6.05 3.20
N TYR A 81 8.34 -5.92 2.24
CA TYR A 81 9.39 -6.91 1.99
C TYR A 81 10.51 -6.91 3.05
N THR A 82 10.59 -5.88 3.88
CA THR A 82 11.41 -5.91 5.11
C THR A 82 10.93 -6.99 6.06
N MET A 83 9.61 -7.19 6.18
CA MET A 83 9.03 -8.29 6.97
C MET A 83 9.16 -9.63 6.24
N GLY A 84 8.97 -9.61 4.92
CA GLY A 84 9.12 -10.78 4.06
C GLY A 84 8.22 -11.94 4.48
N GLY A 85 8.68 -13.17 4.28
CA GLY A 85 7.96 -14.36 4.72
C GLY A 85 6.61 -14.57 4.03
N ASP A 86 5.65 -15.17 4.74
CA ASP A 86 4.35 -15.58 4.16
C ASP A 86 3.51 -14.36 3.75
N ALA A 87 2.99 -13.61 4.73
CA ALA A 87 2.11 -12.48 4.49
C ALA A 87 2.86 -11.21 4.06
N GLY A 88 4.05 -10.94 4.61
CA GLY A 88 4.82 -9.72 4.29
C GLY A 88 5.34 -9.68 2.84
N SER A 89 5.40 -10.82 2.15
CA SER A 89 5.72 -10.87 0.71
C SER A 89 4.54 -11.24 -0.18
N ASP A 90 3.33 -11.37 0.38
CA ASP A 90 2.10 -11.68 -0.35
C ASP A 90 1.27 -10.40 -0.55
N PHE A 91 1.31 -9.84 -1.75
CA PHE A 91 0.65 -8.58 -2.09
C PHE A 91 -0.83 -8.54 -1.66
N TYR A 92 -1.56 -9.64 -1.84
CA TYR A 92 -2.99 -9.71 -1.56
C TYR A 92 -3.33 -10.03 -0.09
N ASN A 93 -2.42 -10.71 0.62
CA ASN A 93 -2.64 -11.17 1.99
C ASN A 93 -1.75 -10.43 3.00
N SER A 94 -1.12 -9.32 2.60
CA SER A 94 -0.24 -8.50 3.46
C SER A 94 -0.90 -8.02 4.77
N PRO A 95 -2.21 -7.69 4.84
CA PRO A 95 -2.85 -7.34 6.12
C PRO A 95 -2.88 -8.46 7.16
N ALA A 96 -2.60 -9.71 6.77
CA ALA A 96 -2.48 -10.82 7.71
C ALA A 96 -1.22 -10.76 8.57
N ASP A 97 -0.21 -9.95 8.19
CA ASP A 97 0.89 -9.60 9.08
C ASP A 97 0.51 -8.38 9.93
N PRO A 98 0.55 -8.46 11.28
CA PRO A 98 0.24 -7.31 12.15
C PRO A 98 1.07 -6.05 11.89
N ALA A 99 2.26 -6.17 11.28
CA ALA A 99 3.10 -5.04 10.91
C ALA A 99 2.52 -4.20 9.75
N PHE A 100 1.51 -4.71 9.03
CA PHE A 100 0.81 -3.99 7.98
C PHE A 100 0.29 -2.62 8.47
N PHE A 101 -0.35 -2.60 9.64
CA PHE A 101 -0.99 -1.38 10.16
C PHE A 101 0.00 -0.28 10.54
N PRO A 102 1.06 -0.52 11.33
CA PRO A 102 2.07 0.51 11.57
C PRO A 102 2.83 0.90 10.29
N HIS A 103 3.06 -0.04 9.37
CA HIS A 103 3.62 0.29 8.05
C HIS A 103 2.72 1.26 7.28
N HIS A 104 1.42 0.97 7.16
CA HIS A 104 0.47 1.86 6.48
C HIS A 104 0.18 3.15 7.23
N GLY A 105 0.38 3.18 8.55
CA GLY A 105 0.42 4.43 9.32
C GLY A 105 1.57 5.33 8.91
N MET A 106 2.76 4.77 8.65
CA MET A 106 3.89 5.52 8.09
C MET A 106 3.66 5.88 6.62
N VAL A 107 2.95 5.03 5.86
CA VAL A 107 2.55 5.36 4.49
C VAL A 107 1.67 6.62 4.51
N ASP A 108 0.58 6.59 5.25
CA ASP A 108 -0.30 7.76 5.34
C ASP A 108 0.41 9.01 5.88
N ARG A 109 1.35 8.86 6.83
CA ARG A 109 2.20 9.98 7.29
C ARG A 109 3.02 10.60 6.18
N VAL A 110 3.70 9.80 5.35
CA VAL A 110 4.55 10.30 4.26
C VAL A 110 3.72 11.02 3.21
N TRP A 111 2.55 10.47 2.87
CA TRP A 111 1.59 11.13 2.00
C TRP A 111 1.07 12.44 2.59
N TRP A 112 0.70 12.44 3.87
CA TRP A 112 0.26 13.63 4.60
C TRP A 112 1.33 14.73 4.58
N ILE A 113 2.61 14.40 4.86
CA ILE A 113 3.71 15.39 4.77
C ILE A 113 3.80 15.95 3.35
N TRP A 114 3.76 15.07 2.33
CA TRP A 114 3.85 15.48 0.93
C TRP A 114 2.70 16.42 0.52
N GLN A 115 1.46 16.14 0.92
CA GLN A 115 0.32 17.03 0.64
C GLN A 115 0.50 18.39 1.32
N ASN A 116 0.94 18.40 2.58
CA ASN A 116 1.06 19.61 3.39
C ASN A 116 2.16 20.59 2.93
N GLN A 117 3.08 20.15 2.05
CA GLN A 117 4.05 21.07 1.43
C GLN A 117 3.41 22.05 0.45
N ASP A 118 2.28 21.69 -0.17
CA ASP A 118 1.58 22.54 -1.15
C ASP A 118 0.09 22.16 -1.21
N LEU A 119 -0.63 22.42 -0.12
CA LEU A 119 -2.06 22.07 -0.01
C LEU A 119 -2.90 22.61 -1.16
N LYS A 120 -2.57 23.81 -1.68
CA LYS A 120 -3.30 24.44 -2.76
C LYS A 120 -3.37 23.54 -4.00
N ASN A 121 -2.27 22.86 -4.33
CA ASN A 121 -2.18 22.03 -5.53
C ASN A 121 -2.26 20.52 -5.24
N ARG A 122 -1.94 20.08 -4.01
CA ARG A 122 -1.80 18.65 -3.66
C ARG A 122 -2.96 18.06 -2.88
N GLN A 123 -3.76 18.87 -2.18
CA GLN A 123 -4.87 18.39 -1.34
C GLN A 123 -5.91 17.59 -2.13
N TRP A 124 -6.16 17.98 -3.38
CA TRP A 124 -7.18 17.36 -4.24
C TRP A 124 -6.57 16.65 -5.46
N ALA A 125 -5.25 16.40 -5.44
CA ALA A 125 -4.57 15.74 -6.54
C ALA A 125 -4.95 14.24 -6.59
N VAL A 126 -5.42 13.79 -7.75
CA VAL A 126 -5.75 12.39 -8.04
C VAL A 126 -5.11 12.03 -9.38
N GLY A 127 -4.53 10.85 -9.47
CA GLY A 127 -3.92 10.34 -10.70
C GLY A 127 -4.00 8.82 -10.80
N GLY A 128 -3.93 8.30 -12.03
CA GLY A 128 -4.10 6.88 -12.32
C GLY A 128 -5.54 6.50 -12.70
N SER A 129 -5.78 5.21 -12.91
CA SER A 129 -7.09 4.67 -13.25
C SER A 129 -7.83 4.15 -12.02
N ALA A 130 -9.17 4.08 -12.11
CA ALA A 130 -10.01 3.49 -11.08
C ALA A 130 -10.10 1.95 -11.18
N GLY A 131 -9.32 1.34 -12.07
CA GLY A 131 -9.32 -0.11 -12.32
C GLY A 131 -8.22 -0.84 -11.56
N GLY A 132 -8.23 -2.17 -11.67
CA GLY A 132 -7.16 -3.01 -11.14
C GLY A 132 -5.83 -2.80 -11.86
N ILE A 133 -4.75 -3.27 -11.25
CA ILE A 133 -3.40 -3.24 -11.86
C ILE A 133 -3.46 -3.91 -13.24
N GLY A 134 -3.06 -3.17 -14.28
CA GLY A 134 -3.02 -3.65 -15.66
C GLY A 134 -4.32 -3.50 -16.45
N ASP A 135 -5.39 -2.95 -15.87
CA ASP A 135 -6.63 -2.68 -16.60
C ASP A 135 -6.48 -1.44 -17.49
N THR A 136 -6.29 -1.69 -18.79
CA THR A 136 -6.14 -0.63 -19.82
C THR A 136 -7.46 0.02 -20.23
N ASN A 137 -8.61 -0.55 -19.83
CA ASN A 137 -9.93 -0.05 -20.20
C ASN A 137 -10.58 0.76 -19.09
N ALA A 138 -9.95 0.82 -17.91
CA ALA A 138 -10.46 1.56 -16.77
C ALA A 138 -10.48 3.07 -17.03
N LYS A 139 -11.53 3.73 -16.56
CA LYS A 139 -11.57 5.19 -16.52
C LYS A 139 -10.50 5.74 -15.59
N ASN A 140 -10.11 6.99 -15.81
CA ASN A 140 -9.29 7.73 -14.86
C ASN A 140 -10.03 7.85 -13.52
N ALA A 141 -9.28 7.74 -12.43
CA ALA A 141 -9.80 8.00 -11.10
C ALA A 141 -10.17 9.47 -10.95
N THR A 142 -11.25 9.71 -10.23
CA THR A 142 -11.83 11.04 -9.97
C THR A 142 -12.13 11.19 -8.49
N LEU A 143 -12.25 12.43 -8.02
CA LEU A 143 -12.60 12.73 -6.64
C LEU A 143 -13.91 12.06 -6.18
N GLU A 144 -14.82 11.79 -7.12
CA GLU A 144 -16.17 11.32 -6.80
C GLU A 144 -16.30 9.79 -6.88
N ASP A 145 -15.21 9.10 -7.21
CA ASP A 145 -15.18 7.64 -7.15
C ASP A 145 -15.34 7.15 -5.71
N THR A 146 -16.11 6.06 -5.57
CA THR A 146 -16.44 5.47 -4.28
C THR A 146 -15.34 4.53 -3.82
N LEU A 147 -14.87 4.74 -2.59
CA LEU A 147 -14.03 3.84 -1.83
C LEU A 147 -14.91 2.97 -0.93
N THR A 148 -14.66 1.65 -0.96
CA THR A 148 -15.40 0.66 -0.18
C THR A 148 -14.45 -0.38 0.43
N MET A 149 -14.76 -0.82 1.64
CA MET A 149 -14.10 -1.97 2.29
C MET A 149 -14.95 -3.25 2.17
N GLY A 150 -15.91 -3.26 1.23
CA GLY A 150 -16.88 -4.34 1.07
C GLY A 150 -17.87 -4.43 2.24
N GLU A 151 -18.64 -5.52 2.25
CA GLU A 151 -19.75 -5.70 3.19
C GLU A 151 -19.32 -6.22 4.57
N TYR A 152 -18.08 -6.70 4.70
CA TYR A 152 -17.62 -7.44 5.88
C TYR A 152 -16.96 -6.57 6.97
N VAL A 153 -16.46 -5.38 6.61
CA VAL A 153 -15.76 -4.48 7.55
C VAL A 153 -16.74 -3.54 8.28
N GLY A 154 -17.95 -3.36 7.75
CA GLY A 154 -19.02 -2.59 8.40
C GLY A 154 -18.80 -1.08 8.42
N VAL A 155 -17.94 -0.55 7.53
CA VAL A 155 -17.71 0.90 7.38
C VAL A 155 -18.49 1.45 6.18
N SER A 156 -19.03 2.66 6.33
CA SER A 156 -19.73 3.34 5.24
C SER A 156 -18.80 3.62 4.07
N ASN A 157 -19.31 3.47 2.85
CA ASN A 157 -18.62 3.91 1.66
C ASN A 157 -18.43 5.43 1.69
N ILE A 158 -17.26 5.89 1.24
CA ILE A 158 -16.92 7.31 1.11
C ILE A 158 -16.40 7.59 -0.29
N THR A 159 -16.33 8.85 -0.71
CA THR A 159 -15.66 9.21 -1.96
C THR A 159 -14.16 9.40 -1.74
N ILE A 160 -13.36 9.35 -2.82
CA ILE A 160 -11.95 9.74 -2.78
C ILE A 160 -11.81 11.13 -2.16
N LYS A 161 -12.65 12.09 -2.56
CA LYS A 161 -12.69 13.45 -2.00
C LYS A 161 -12.82 13.46 -0.48
N ALA A 162 -13.71 12.66 0.08
CA ALA A 162 -13.90 12.57 1.53
C ALA A 162 -12.69 11.95 2.24
N ALA A 163 -11.84 11.19 1.53
CA ALA A 163 -10.67 10.55 2.08
C ALA A 163 -9.36 11.35 1.96
N LEU A 164 -9.31 12.38 1.11
CA LEU A 164 -8.04 13.09 0.80
C LEU A 164 -7.54 14.05 1.90
N SER A 165 -8.31 14.29 2.97
CA SER A 165 -7.93 15.17 4.08
C SER A 165 -8.01 14.45 5.42
N THR A 166 -6.91 14.42 6.17
CA THR A 166 -6.90 13.85 7.53
C THR A 166 -7.72 14.67 8.54
N MET A 167 -8.16 15.86 8.15
CA MET A 167 -9.00 16.79 8.93
C MET A 167 -10.34 17.10 8.23
N GLY A 168 -10.74 16.26 7.28
CA GLY A 168 -11.99 16.39 6.52
C GLY A 168 -12.71 15.06 6.36
N GLY A 169 -13.96 15.11 5.90
CA GLY A 169 -14.78 13.91 5.74
C GLY A 169 -14.93 13.16 7.09
N PRO A 170 -14.67 11.85 7.14
CA PRO A 170 -14.73 11.06 8.38
C PRO A 170 -13.48 11.19 9.27
N PHE A 171 -12.46 11.96 8.87
CA PHE A 171 -11.16 12.01 9.54
C PHE A 171 -10.96 13.30 10.35
N CYS A 172 -10.24 13.18 11.47
CA CYS A 172 -9.83 14.29 12.32
C CYS A 172 -8.55 13.93 13.10
N TYR A 173 -7.43 13.78 12.39
CA TYR A 173 -6.13 13.43 12.96
C TYR A 173 -4.96 14.12 12.25
N THR A 174 -3.82 14.16 12.95
CA THR A 174 -2.52 14.63 12.45
C THR A 174 -1.42 13.67 12.90
N TYR A 175 -0.26 13.76 12.24
CA TYR A 175 0.96 13.06 12.67
C TYR A 175 1.89 14.00 13.44
N ALA A 176 2.52 13.49 14.49
CA ALA A 176 3.52 14.20 15.30
C ALA A 176 4.95 13.81 14.89
#